data_AF-A0A3A0DJ52-F1
#
_entry.id   AF-A0A3A0DJ52-F1
#
_cell.length_a   1.000
_cell.length_b   1.000
_cell.length_c   1.000
_cell.angle_alpha   90.00
_cell.angle_beta   90.00
_cell.angle_gamma   90.00
#
_symmetry.space_group_name_H-M   'P 1'
#
loop_
_entity.id
_entity.type
_entity.pdbx_description
1 polymer ?
#
loop_
_entity_poly.entity_id
_entity_poly.type
_entity_poly.pdbx_seq_one_letter_code
_entity_poly.pdbx_strand_id
1 'polypeptide(L)'
;MLRDSFAMPFVQNSANRRIDLCLGLVFLWSTLSISQNAGPLPGITPASDYLVYYGVWNATKVLQAQYFDLVILDIRSGITPAQVADIRNGLDDLAGTGDDVIVVSYLSIGEDDDGKRAGDGRGPVYWNAQSSSLVYQNRGVASWYVDDADKNGSPDQNGVWGSFYVNAGDSLWQKFVRTKAHGADDIINQWKCDGLFLDTIDTASPWAEYHWTAAGMSQCIARLRDWYPQAVIIGNRGLFYFDPAQTASYAHNIRSYVNAIMFESYYTEWNWSSGSGGVSPYFADNKTYWAQRVNTEAQKSDGFTVLCLDYLNPAQADYQLMLENQVHEAIEVQGWTDAVSSIMLDEIRYDIYHQHTPDVNPPTWSKTVGVRQARVESGKVVVRWNRADDRHLSVNYNLYYSTASPIDFTTATRLLHIEAEAAAGYDLQFAVPGLIDSAMYFFVIRAVDSLGNEEANRVEIGVVFGGTTGVEAAKNPESFRLHQNFPNPFNAGTRIELEVPPSFAEEIVLEIFDVAGGLVQELRHPAASSRRISFQWNGETLAGKRAGSGIYFYRASRRSGTATRKMVVVQ
;
A
#
# COMPACT_ATOMS: atom_id res chain seq x y z
N MET A 1 16.85 -83.68 -25.15
CA MET A 1 15.62 -83.71 -25.97
C MET A 1 15.40 -82.27 -26.46
N LEU A 2 16.01 -81.85 -27.57
CA LEU A 2 15.41 -81.79 -28.93
C LEU A 2 14.05 -81.07 -28.90
N ARG A 3 13.99 -79.74 -29.14
CA ARG A 3 13.83 -79.02 -30.43
C ARG A 3 12.65 -79.51 -31.26
N ASP A 4 11.72 -78.59 -31.56
CA ASP A 4 11.17 -78.31 -32.91
C ASP A 4 10.08 -77.22 -32.83
N SER A 5 9.71 -76.39 -33.82
CA SER A 5 10.33 -75.77 -35.02
C SER A 5 9.23 -74.94 -35.71
N PHE A 6 9.56 -73.70 -36.12
CA PHE A 6 9.08 -72.85 -37.24
C PHE A 6 7.66 -72.94 -37.84
N ALA A 7 7.00 -71.77 -38.06
CA ALA A 7 6.70 -71.20 -39.41
C ALA A 7 5.80 -69.93 -39.37
N MET A 8 6.17 -68.92 -40.18
CA MET A 8 5.36 -67.74 -40.61
C MET A 8 4.54 -68.10 -41.89
N PRO A 9 3.45 -67.37 -42.29
CA PRO A 9 3.61 -66.20 -43.18
C PRO A 9 2.55 -65.07 -43.12
N PHE A 10 2.96 -63.96 -43.72
CA PHE A 10 2.24 -62.73 -44.10
C PHE A 10 0.91 -62.94 -44.84
N VAL A 11 -0.05 -62.04 -44.61
CA VAL A 11 -1.02 -61.55 -45.62
C VAL A 11 -1.22 -60.05 -45.44
N GLN A 12 -0.88 -59.26 -46.47
CA GLN A 12 -1.34 -57.89 -46.68
C GLN A 12 -2.76 -57.93 -47.25
N ASN A 13 -3.69 -57.15 -46.70
CA ASN A 13 -4.73 -56.52 -47.52
C ASN A 13 -5.29 -55.25 -46.86
N SER A 14 -5.44 -54.23 -47.70
CA SER A 14 -5.88 -52.87 -47.43
C SER A 14 -7.38 -52.78 -47.10
N ALA A 15 -7.77 -51.93 -46.13
CA ALA A 15 -8.89 -50.98 -46.26
C ALA A 15 -9.07 -50.13 -44.99
N ASN A 16 -9.20 -48.82 -45.22
CA ASN A 16 -9.62 -47.76 -44.31
C ASN A 16 -10.65 -48.17 -43.23
N ARG A 17 -10.36 -47.81 -41.98
CA ARG A 17 -11.32 -47.20 -41.04
C ARG A 17 -10.58 -46.54 -39.89
N ARG A 18 -10.70 -45.20 -39.82
CA ARG A 18 -10.33 -44.36 -38.68
C ARG A 18 -11.15 -44.79 -37.47
N ILE A 19 -10.46 -45.13 -36.38
CA ILE A 19 -10.97 -44.99 -35.02
C ILE A 19 -9.77 -44.50 -34.19
N ASP A 20 -9.83 -43.23 -33.82
CA ASP A 20 -8.97 -42.62 -32.83
C ASP A 20 -9.23 -43.29 -31.47
N LEU A 21 -8.24 -44.03 -30.95
CA LEU A 21 -8.18 -44.39 -29.54
C LEU A 21 -6.81 -43.99 -29.00
N CYS A 22 -6.79 -42.88 -28.28
CA CYS A 22 -5.67 -42.42 -27.49
C CYS A 22 -5.24 -43.51 -26.50
N LEU A 23 -4.03 -44.03 -26.68
CA LEU A 23 -3.33 -44.85 -25.69
C LEU A 23 -2.95 -43.96 -24.50
N GLY A 24 -3.72 -44.05 -23.42
CA GLY A 24 -3.34 -43.51 -22.12
C GLY A 24 -2.16 -44.30 -21.55
N LEU A 25 -0.96 -43.76 -21.71
CA LEU A 25 0.23 -44.17 -20.95
C LEU A 25 0.08 -43.67 -19.52
N VAL A 26 -0.39 -44.54 -18.62
CA VAL A 26 -0.32 -44.30 -17.18
C VAL A 26 1.13 -44.52 -16.76
N PHE A 27 1.92 -43.45 -16.74
CA PHE A 27 3.17 -43.44 -16.00
C PHE A 27 2.85 -43.29 -14.51
N LEU A 28 2.98 -44.38 -13.76
CA LEU A 28 3.11 -44.34 -12.31
C LEU A 28 4.46 -43.70 -11.97
N TRP A 29 4.48 -42.36 -11.88
CA TRP A 29 5.57 -41.67 -11.19
C TRP A 29 5.32 -41.86 -9.69
N SER A 30 6.13 -42.70 -9.05
CA SER A 30 6.42 -42.51 -7.64
C SER A 30 7.19 -41.18 -7.54
N THR A 31 6.48 -40.08 -7.33
CA THR A 31 7.11 -38.82 -6.94
C THR A 31 7.64 -39.02 -5.53
N LEU A 32 8.90 -39.46 -5.43
CA LEU A 32 9.78 -38.92 -4.40
C LEU A 32 9.77 -37.41 -4.66
N SER A 33 8.89 -36.70 -3.97
CA SER A 33 8.89 -35.25 -3.93
C SER A 33 10.23 -34.85 -3.31
N ILE A 34 11.22 -34.60 -4.16
CA ILE A 34 12.38 -33.81 -3.76
C ILE A 34 11.76 -32.46 -3.43
N SER A 35 11.66 -32.12 -2.15
CA SER A 35 11.32 -30.76 -1.73
C SER A 35 12.26 -29.85 -2.50
N GLN A 36 11.70 -29.04 -3.41
CA GLN A 36 12.49 -28.02 -4.08
C GLN A 36 13.03 -27.12 -2.95
N ASN A 37 14.34 -26.88 -2.92
CA ASN A 37 14.91 -25.96 -1.94
C ASN A 37 14.17 -24.62 -2.04
N ALA A 38 13.81 -24.03 -0.90
CA ALA A 38 13.03 -22.79 -0.87
C ALA A 38 13.74 -21.67 -1.65
N GLY A 39 15.06 -21.56 -1.50
CA GLY A 39 15.86 -20.51 -2.10
C GLY A 39 15.56 -19.13 -1.49
N PRO A 40 16.31 -18.08 -1.87
CA PRO A 40 16.10 -16.73 -1.35
C PRO A 40 14.70 -16.17 -1.69
N LEU A 41 14.31 -15.09 -1.01
CA LEU A 41 13.09 -14.35 -1.36
C LEU A 41 13.17 -13.87 -2.82
N PRO A 42 12.11 -14.09 -3.62
CA PRO A 42 12.08 -13.65 -5.00
C PRO A 42 12.02 -12.12 -5.07
N GLY A 43 12.85 -11.49 -5.90
CA GLY A 43 12.78 -10.04 -6.15
C GLY A 43 13.36 -9.14 -5.05
N ILE A 44 13.55 -9.65 -3.83
CA ILE A 44 14.09 -8.87 -2.71
C ILE A 44 15.60 -8.76 -2.80
N THR A 45 16.10 -7.52 -2.74
CA THR A 45 17.52 -7.16 -2.77
C THR A 45 17.86 -6.25 -1.59
N PRO A 46 19.15 -5.94 -1.33
CA PRO A 46 19.50 -4.96 -0.28
C PRO A 46 18.98 -3.54 -0.55
N ALA A 47 18.52 -3.25 -1.76
CA ALA A 47 17.88 -1.98 -2.11
C ALA A 47 16.34 -2.05 -2.08
N SER A 48 15.78 -3.18 -1.69
CA SER A 48 14.34 -3.36 -1.53
C SER A 48 13.88 -2.82 -0.20
N ASP A 49 12.64 -2.37 -0.17
CA ASP A 49 12.02 -1.79 1.01
C ASP A 49 10.99 -2.77 1.59
N TYR A 50 10.99 -2.97 2.91
CA TYR A 50 9.98 -3.81 3.54
C TYR A 50 9.42 -3.23 4.83
N LEU A 51 8.18 -3.63 5.13
CA LEU A 51 7.40 -3.18 6.28
C LEU A 51 7.14 -4.34 7.24
N VAL A 52 7.35 -4.11 8.54
CA VAL A 52 6.79 -4.96 9.60
C VAL A 52 5.75 -4.16 10.37
N TYR A 53 4.49 -4.58 10.32
CA TYR A 53 3.37 -3.84 10.89
C TYR A 53 2.30 -4.74 11.53
N TYR A 54 2.20 -4.66 12.86
CA TYR A 54 1.20 -5.36 13.70
C TYR A 54 0.14 -4.41 14.29
N GLY A 55 0.15 -3.14 13.88
CA GLY A 55 -0.86 -2.16 14.27
C GLY A 55 -2.23 -2.35 13.62
N VAL A 56 -3.14 -1.39 13.89
CA VAL A 56 -4.52 -1.41 13.39
C VAL A 56 -4.58 -0.96 11.93
N TRP A 57 -5.24 -1.76 11.09
CA TRP A 57 -5.40 -1.45 9.67
C TRP A 57 -6.61 -0.55 9.39
N ASN A 58 -6.39 0.42 8.49
CA ASN A 58 -7.43 1.26 7.89
C ASN A 58 -7.07 1.51 6.41
N ALA A 59 -7.95 2.17 5.66
CA ALA A 59 -7.74 2.42 4.23
C ALA A 59 -6.42 3.16 3.94
N THR A 60 -6.06 4.16 4.75
CA THR A 60 -4.79 4.89 4.60
C THR A 60 -3.59 3.95 4.79
N LYS A 61 -3.62 3.07 5.80
CA LYS A 61 -2.51 2.14 6.08
C LYS A 61 -2.34 1.08 5.00
N VAL A 62 -3.44 0.59 4.44
CA VAL A 62 -3.41 -0.34 3.30
C VAL A 62 -2.71 0.29 2.10
N LEU A 63 -3.06 1.53 1.76
CA LEU A 63 -2.43 2.25 0.65
C LEU A 63 -0.96 2.57 0.91
N GLN A 64 -0.60 2.90 2.16
CA GLN A 64 0.80 3.09 2.53
C GLN A 64 1.61 1.80 2.36
N ALA A 65 1.03 0.64 2.70
CA ALA A 65 1.70 -0.65 2.58
C ALA A 65 1.96 -1.10 1.12
N GLN A 66 1.24 -0.55 0.14
CA GLN A 66 1.44 -0.84 -1.29
C GLN A 66 2.76 -0.26 -1.86
N TYR A 67 3.48 0.58 -1.11
CA TYR A 67 4.77 1.16 -1.52
C TYR A 67 5.99 0.32 -1.12
N PHE A 68 5.79 -0.85 -0.54
CA PHE A 68 6.86 -1.74 -0.08
C PHE A 68 6.95 -2.97 -0.97
N ASP A 69 8.12 -3.58 -1.09
CA ASP A 69 8.30 -4.84 -1.83
C ASP A 69 7.85 -6.06 -1.00
N LEU A 70 7.89 -5.93 0.34
CA LEU A 70 7.49 -6.96 1.30
C LEU A 70 6.75 -6.33 2.48
N VAL A 71 5.63 -6.93 2.87
CA VAL A 71 4.87 -6.57 4.07
C VAL A 71 4.72 -7.81 4.97
N ILE A 72 5.29 -7.71 6.16
CA ILE A 72 5.12 -8.66 7.26
C ILE A 72 4.05 -8.08 8.20
N LEU A 73 2.90 -8.75 8.30
CA LEU A 73 1.77 -8.29 9.09
C LEU A 73 1.28 -9.33 10.09
N ASP A 74 0.31 -8.99 10.92
CA ASP A 74 -0.41 -9.95 11.77
C ASP A 74 -1.91 -9.90 11.44
N ILE A 75 -2.46 -10.99 10.90
CA ILE A 75 -3.89 -11.04 10.57
C ILE A 75 -4.81 -10.87 11.80
N ARG A 76 -4.29 -11.04 13.02
CA ARG A 76 -5.02 -10.77 14.26
C ARG A 76 -5.24 -9.28 14.52
N SER A 77 -4.52 -8.39 13.81
CA SER A 77 -4.62 -6.94 14.00
C SER A 77 -5.80 -6.28 13.25
N GLY A 78 -6.73 -7.10 12.73
CA GLY A 78 -8.00 -6.65 12.16
C GLY A 78 -7.97 -6.36 10.66
N ILE A 79 -6.88 -6.70 9.95
CA ILE A 79 -6.86 -6.65 8.48
C ILE A 79 -7.79 -7.69 7.87
N THR A 80 -8.51 -7.32 6.83
CA THR A 80 -9.41 -8.22 6.10
C THR A 80 -8.69 -8.91 4.93
N PRO A 81 -9.19 -10.06 4.44
CA PRO A 81 -8.66 -10.68 3.22
C PRO A 81 -8.69 -9.77 1.98
N ALA A 82 -9.69 -8.88 1.87
CA ALA A 82 -9.77 -7.91 0.79
C ALA A 82 -8.62 -6.90 0.87
N GLN A 83 -8.35 -6.36 2.05
CA GLN A 83 -7.22 -5.44 2.26
C GLN A 83 -5.87 -6.12 2.03
N VAL A 84 -5.71 -7.41 2.35
CA VAL A 84 -4.49 -8.15 1.99
C VAL A 84 -4.36 -8.26 0.48
N ALA A 85 -5.45 -8.52 -0.25
CA ALA A 85 -5.42 -8.55 -1.71
C ALA A 85 -5.05 -7.17 -2.29
N ASP A 86 -5.61 -6.09 -1.74
CA ASP A 86 -5.30 -4.72 -2.15
C ASP A 86 -3.80 -4.42 -1.97
N ILE A 87 -3.19 -4.82 -0.84
CA ILE A 87 -1.73 -4.65 -0.63
C ILE A 87 -0.95 -5.46 -1.67
N ARG A 88 -1.32 -6.74 -1.87
CA ARG A 88 -0.61 -7.65 -2.78
C ARG A 88 -0.62 -7.17 -4.23
N ASN A 89 -1.69 -6.52 -4.68
CA ASN A 89 -1.81 -5.99 -6.03
C ASN A 89 -1.01 -4.70 -6.27
N GLY A 90 -0.29 -4.17 -5.27
CA GLY A 90 0.52 -2.97 -5.44
C GLY A 90 -0.29 -1.69 -5.69
N LEU A 91 0.33 -0.75 -6.40
CA LEU A 91 -0.21 0.60 -6.65
C LEU A 91 -1.10 0.67 -7.89
N ASP A 92 -1.02 -0.32 -8.78
CA ASP A 92 -1.85 -0.40 -10.00
C ASP A 92 -3.12 -1.25 -9.84
N ASP A 93 -3.28 -1.91 -8.69
CA ASP A 93 -4.39 -2.81 -8.35
C ASP A 93 -4.53 -3.99 -9.34
N LEU A 94 -3.41 -4.45 -9.92
CA LEU A 94 -3.38 -5.58 -10.85
C LEU A 94 -2.35 -6.62 -10.40
N ALA A 95 -2.82 -7.80 -9.98
CA ALA A 95 -1.92 -8.90 -9.67
C ALA A 95 -1.06 -9.34 -10.89
N GLY A 96 0.19 -9.69 -10.62
CA GLY A 96 1.16 -10.21 -11.56
C GLY A 96 1.97 -9.13 -12.29
N THR A 97 1.99 -7.90 -11.76
CA THR A 97 2.71 -6.76 -12.32
C THR A 97 4.04 -6.55 -11.57
N GLY A 98 4.75 -5.48 -11.93
CA GLY A 98 6.09 -5.22 -11.39
C GLY A 98 6.09 -4.61 -9.99
N ASP A 99 4.94 -4.16 -9.50
CA ASP A 99 4.73 -3.52 -8.21
C ASP A 99 3.94 -4.39 -7.21
N ASP A 100 3.73 -5.67 -7.54
CA ASP A 100 3.15 -6.65 -6.62
C ASP A 100 3.95 -6.71 -5.30
N VAL A 101 3.23 -6.69 -4.18
CA VAL A 101 3.82 -6.74 -2.84
C VAL A 101 3.78 -8.17 -2.30
N ILE A 102 4.90 -8.69 -1.81
CA ILE A 102 4.92 -9.96 -1.08
C ILE A 102 4.30 -9.74 0.29
N VAL A 103 3.19 -10.39 0.62
CA VAL A 103 2.54 -10.26 1.93
C VAL A 103 2.64 -11.54 2.72
N VAL A 104 3.28 -11.51 3.90
CA VAL A 104 3.36 -12.65 4.82
C VAL A 104 2.74 -12.30 6.17
N SER A 105 2.22 -13.30 6.88
CA SER A 105 1.64 -13.08 8.22
C SER A 105 2.42 -13.79 9.33
N TYR A 106 2.50 -13.12 10.47
CA TYR A 106 3.00 -13.63 11.74
C TYR A 106 2.37 -14.96 12.14
N LEU A 107 3.21 -15.88 12.64
CA LEU A 107 2.81 -17.14 13.24
C LEU A 107 3.85 -17.57 14.29
N SER A 108 3.47 -17.57 15.56
CA SER A 108 4.28 -18.17 16.63
C SER A 108 4.23 -19.70 16.56
N ILE A 109 5.40 -20.34 16.53
CA ILE A 109 5.54 -21.81 16.39
C ILE A 109 6.25 -22.49 17.58
N GLY A 110 6.92 -21.72 18.44
CA GLY A 110 7.59 -22.18 19.67
C GLY A 110 6.81 -21.85 20.94
N GLU A 111 5.77 -21.01 20.84
CA GLU A 111 4.99 -20.59 21.98
C GLU A 111 3.49 -20.57 21.67
N ASP A 112 2.68 -20.77 22.71
CA ASP A 112 1.22 -20.69 22.69
C ASP A 112 0.74 -19.51 23.54
N ASP A 113 -0.36 -18.87 23.13
CA ASP A 113 -0.97 -17.77 23.87
C ASP A 113 -1.87 -18.25 25.03
N ASP A 114 -2.13 -19.55 25.08
CA ASP A 114 -2.86 -20.23 26.14
C ASP A 114 -1.99 -21.36 26.70
N GLY A 115 -1.96 -21.51 28.03
CA GLY A 115 -1.24 -22.57 28.74
C GLY A 115 -2.16 -23.64 29.31
N LYS A 116 -3.45 -23.62 28.96
CA LYS A 116 -4.48 -24.46 29.61
C LYS A 116 -5.23 -25.34 28.62
N ARG A 117 -4.81 -25.40 27.36
CA ARG A 117 -5.48 -26.24 26.36
C ARG A 117 -5.43 -27.69 26.79
N ALA A 118 -6.58 -28.36 26.77
CA ALA A 118 -6.69 -29.74 27.20
C ALA A 118 -5.87 -30.70 26.30
N GLY A 119 -5.85 -30.47 24.98
CA GLY A 119 -5.16 -31.33 24.02
C GLY A 119 -5.52 -32.81 24.20
N ASP A 120 -4.51 -33.66 24.38
CA ASP A 120 -4.66 -35.08 24.70
C ASP A 120 -4.55 -35.39 26.21
N GLY A 121 -4.44 -34.36 27.06
CA GLY A 121 -4.40 -34.45 28.51
C GLY A 121 -3.11 -35.03 29.12
N ARG A 122 -2.11 -35.39 28.30
CA ARG A 122 -0.88 -36.03 28.77
C ARG A 122 0.16 -35.05 29.31
N GLY A 123 0.03 -33.77 28.99
CA GLY A 123 0.99 -32.74 29.36
C GLY A 123 0.93 -32.30 30.82
N PRO A 124 1.83 -31.39 31.23
CA PRO A 124 2.98 -30.95 30.44
C PRO A 124 4.04 -32.07 30.27
N VAL A 125 5.02 -31.82 29.42
CA VAL A 125 6.12 -32.72 29.09
C VAL A 125 7.45 -32.10 29.50
N TYR A 126 8.40 -32.94 29.92
CA TYR A 126 9.78 -32.50 30.13
C TYR A 126 10.78 -33.55 29.63
N TRP A 127 12.03 -33.15 29.43
CA TRP A 127 13.09 -34.07 29.05
C TRP A 127 13.79 -34.68 30.27
N ASN A 128 13.84 -36.01 30.32
CA ASN A 128 14.58 -36.74 31.33
C ASN A 128 15.94 -37.19 30.77
N ALA A 129 17.00 -36.46 31.15
CA ALA A 129 18.35 -36.73 30.68
C ALA A 129 18.90 -38.11 31.10
N GLN A 130 18.48 -38.65 32.24
CA GLN A 130 18.95 -39.97 32.72
C GLN A 130 18.41 -41.12 31.87
N SER A 131 17.15 -41.01 31.43
CA SER A 131 16.50 -42.03 30.59
C SER A 131 16.55 -41.71 29.09
N SER A 132 17.03 -40.52 28.72
CA SER A 132 17.00 -40.00 27.34
C SER A 132 15.61 -40.10 26.72
N SER A 133 14.59 -39.67 27.46
CA SER A 133 13.19 -39.81 27.05
C SER A 133 12.32 -38.65 27.53
N LEU A 134 11.20 -38.44 26.83
CA LEU A 134 10.15 -37.51 27.23
C LEU A 134 9.32 -38.11 28.35
N VAL A 135 9.04 -37.31 29.38
CA VAL A 135 8.17 -37.68 30.49
C VAL A 135 6.93 -36.79 30.49
N TYR A 136 5.78 -37.43 30.38
CA TYR A 136 4.46 -36.80 30.38
C TYR A 136 3.85 -36.85 31.79
N GLN A 137 3.46 -35.69 32.33
CA GLN A 137 2.99 -35.59 33.73
C GLN A 137 1.49 -35.83 33.91
N ASN A 138 0.71 -35.95 32.82
CA ASN A 138 -0.73 -36.28 32.81
C ASN A 138 -1.58 -35.37 33.71
N ARG A 139 -1.41 -34.06 33.58
CA ARG A 139 -2.11 -33.03 34.37
C ARG A 139 -3.35 -32.47 33.66
N GLY A 140 -3.78 -33.08 32.56
CA GLY A 140 -4.99 -32.69 31.83
C GLY A 140 -4.80 -31.51 30.87
N VAL A 141 -3.56 -31.14 30.57
CA VAL A 141 -3.19 -30.19 29.51
C VAL A 141 -2.53 -30.89 28.33
N ALA A 142 -2.39 -30.20 27.21
CA ALA A 142 -1.85 -30.76 25.98
C ALA A 142 -0.40 -31.25 26.12
N SER A 143 -0.07 -32.37 25.48
CA SER A 143 1.26 -33.01 25.51
C SER A 143 2.42 -32.14 25.01
N TRP A 144 2.14 -31.04 24.31
CA TRP A 144 3.16 -30.17 23.76
C TRP A 144 3.69 -29.13 24.75
N TYR A 145 2.97 -28.81 25.82
CA TYR A 145 3.46 -27.81 26.78
C TYR A 145 4.69 -28.33 27.51
N VAL A 146 5.76 -27.55 27.57
CA VAL A 146 6.99 -27.93 28.28
C VAL A 146 6.97 -27.46 29.73
N ASP A 147 7.65 -28.21 30.60
CA ASP A 147 7.81 -27.95 32.04
C ASP A 147 9.21 -28.42 32.49
N ASP A 148 10.25 -27.90 31.84
CA ASP A 148 11.65 -28.27 32.11
C ASP A 148 12.33 -27.36 33.14
N ALA A 149 11.87 -26.11 33.28
CA ALA A 149 12.54 -25.11 34.12
C ALA A 149 12.43 -25.43 35.62
N ASP A 150 11.26 -25.86 36.09
CA ASP A 150 11.04 -26.21 37.51
C ASP A 150 10.34 -27.57 37.74
N LYS A 151 9.74 -28.15 36.69
CA LYS A 151 9.08 -29.47 36.73
C LYS A 151 7.93 -29.52 37.72
N ASN A 152 7.25 -28.40 37.94
CA ASN A 152 6.20 -28.26 38.95
C ASN A 152 4.85 -28.89 38.55
N GLY A 153 4.73 -29.35 37.31
CA GLY A 153 3.51 -29.92 36.73
C GLY A 153 2.63 -28.90 36.00
N SER A 154 3.14 -27.71 35.73
CA SER A 154 2.45 -26.64 35.01
C SER A 154 3.31 -26.21 33.81
N PRO A 155 2.69 -25.81 32.68
CA PRO A 155 3.44 -25.28 31.54
C PRO A 155 4.32 -24.09 31.92
N ASP A 156 5.57 -24.12 31.47
CA ASP A 156 6.51 -23.03 31.64
C ASP A 156 6.06 -21.81 30.82
N GLN A 157 6.12 -20.63 31.44
CA GLN A 157 5.63 -19.38 30.87
C GLN A 157 6.79 -18.43 30.56
N ASN A 158 6.71 -17.75 29.42
CA ASN A 158 7.53 -16.62 29.09
C ASN A 158 7.19 -15.46 30.04
N GLY A 159 8.13 -15.07 30.90
CA GLY A 159 7.92 -14.05 31.92
C GLY A 159 7.73 -12.62 31.41
N VAL A 160 8.07 -12.36 30.14
CA VAL A 160 7.90 -11.04 29.51
C VAL A 160 6.55 -10.94 28.80
N TRP A 161 6.22 -11.94 27.98
CA TRP A 161 5.05 -11.91 27.09
C TRP A 161 3.84 -12.68 27.63
N GLY A 162 4.02 -13.52 28.64
CA GLY A 162 2.96 -14.33 29.24
C GLY A 162 2.50 -15.51 28.38
N SER A 163 3.16 -15.78 27.26
CA SER A 163 2.99 -16.96 26.42
C SER A 163 3.61 -18.21 27.06
N PHE A 164 3.28 -19.39 26.57
CA PHE A 164 3.70 -20.68 27.13
C PHE A 164 4.58 -21.44 26.14
N TYR A 165 5.70 -21.96 26.61
CA TYR A 165 6.65 -22.67 25.76
C TYR A 165 6.09 -24.04 25.34
N VAL A 166 6.40 -24.45 24.11
CA VAL A 166 5.93 -25.73 23.56
C VAL A 166 7.03 -26.54 22.91
N ASN A 167 6.85 -27.86 22.90
CA ASN A 167 7.58 -28.77 22.04
C ASN A 167 7.04 -28.67 20.62
N ALA A 168 7.68 -27.85 19.78
CA ALA A 168 7.33 -27.68 18.38
C ALA A 168 7.36 -28.99 17.55
N GLY A 169 8.07 -30.02 18.03
CA GLY A 169 8.12 -31.35 17.42
C GLY A 169 6.87 -32.21 17.67
N ASP A 170 6.00 -31.84 18.61
CA ASP A 170 4.79 -32.61 18.91
C ASP A 170 3.81 -32.54 17.72
N SER A 171 3.37 -33.71 17.24
CA SER A 171 2.49 -33.79 16.08
C SER A 171 1.11 -33.15 16.29
N LEU A 172 0.62 -33.09 17.52
CA LEU A 172 -0.64 -32.42 17.84
C LEU A 172 -0.45 -30.89 17.84
N TRP A 173 0.71 -30.40 18.29
CA TRP A 173 1.05 -28.97 18.19
C TRP A 173 1.14 -28.52 16.75
N GLN A 174 1.85 -29.28 15.90
CA GLN A 174 1.99 -28.93 14.48
C GLN A 174 0.65 -28.90 13.75
N LYS A 175 -0.25 -29.84 14.07
CA LYS A 175 -1.64 -29.79 13.57
C LYS A 175 -2.38 -28.57 14.10
N PHE A 176 -2.22 -28.26 15.39
CA PHE A 176 -2.86 -27.11 16.02
C PHE A 176 -2.39 -25.77 15.41
N VAL A 177 -1.08 -25.53 15.27
CA VAL A 177 -0.52 -24.34 14.63
C VAL A 177 -1.03 -24.15 13.21
N ARG A 178 -1.23 -25.26 12.49
CA ARG A 178 -1.81 -25.24 11.16
C ARG A 178 -3.28 -24.82 11.16
N THR A 179 -4.11 -25.42 12.01
CA THR A 179 -5.57 -25.35 11.90
C THR A 179 -6.26 -24.45 12.93
N LYS A 180 -5.52 -23.86 13.89
CA LYS A 180 -6.08 -22.92 14.85
C LYS A 180 -6.59 -21.67 14.14
N ALA A 181 -7.48 -20.93 14.79
CA ALA A 181 -7.86 -19.61 14.31
C ALA A 181 -6.62 -18.72 14.16
N HIS A 182 -6.47 -18.06 13.01
CA HIS A 182 -5.27 -17.31 12.62
C HIS A 182 -4.01 -18.18 12.48
N GLY A 183 -4.17 -19.49 12.32
CA GLY A 183 -3.11 -20.45 12.01
C GLY A 183 -2.73 -20.45 10.53
N ALA A 184 -1.82 -21.34 10.14
CA ALA A 184 -1.29 -21.37 8.78
C ALA A 184 -2.35 -21.58 7.70
N ASP A 185 -3.39 -22.39 7.96
CA ASP A 185 -4.48 -22.59 7.00
C ASP A 185 -5.30 -21.30 6.80
N ASP A 186 -5.54 -20.50 7.85
CA ASP A 186 -6.24 -19.22 7.72
C ASP A 186 -5.37 -18.21 6.96
N ILE A 187 -4.09 -18.08 7.33
CA ILE A 187 -3.14 -17.17 6.68
C ILE A 187 -3.06 -17.42 5.17
N ILE A 188 -2.78 -18.67 4.78
CA ILE A 188 -2.54 -19.02 3.37
C ILE A 188 -3.85 -19.16 2.59
N ASN A 189 -4.86 -19.83 3.15
CA ASN A 189 -6.05 -20.18 2.37
C ASN A 189 -7.18 -19.16 2.49
N GLN A 190 -7.31 -18.47 3.61
CA GLN A 190 -8.39 -17.51 3.83
C GLN A 190 -7.95 -16.07 3.58
N TRP A 191 -6.82 -15.63 4.13
CA TRP A 191 -6.27 -14.29 3.87
C TRP A 191 -5.46 -14.20 2.58
N LYS A 192 -5.09 -15.35 1.99
CA LYS A 192 -4.32 -15.40 0.74
C LYS A 192 -3.00 -14.64 0.84
N CYS A 193 -2.39 -14.62 2.02
CA CYS A 193 -1.00 -14.18 2.15
C CYS A 193 -0.09 -15.08 1.32
N ASP A 194 0.99 -14.52 0.78
CA ASP A 194 2.01 -15.25 0.03
C ASP A 194 2.84 -16.15 0.94
N GLY A 195 2.81 -15.94 2.27
CA GLY A 195 3.65 -16.69 3.17
C GLY A 195 3.42 -16.54 4.67
N LEU A 196 4.32 -17.18 5.41
CA LEU A 196 4.36 -17.26 6.87
C LEU A 196 5.63 -16.59 7.40
N PHE A 197 5.46 -15.73 8.41
CA PHE A 197 6.55 -15.21 9.23
C PHE A 197 6.57 -15.96 10.56
N LEU A 198 7.55 -16.85 10.73
CA LEU A 198 7.65 -17.79 11.84
C LEU A 198 8.44 -17.17 12.99
N ASP A 199 7.75 -16.93 14.10
CA ASP A 199 8.35 -16.34 15.30
C ASP A 199 8.58 -17.39 16.40
N THR A 200 9.33 -17.02 17.44
CA THR A 200 9.66 -17.85 18.63
C THR A 200 10.48 -19.11 18.31
N ILE A 201 11.26 -19.10 17.24
CA ILE A 201 12.19 -20.19 16.89
C ILE A 201 13.23 -20.40 18.00
N ASP A 202 13.60 -19.33 18.70
CA ASP A 202 14.58 -19.32 19.80
C ASP A 202 14.11 -20.05 21.06
N THR A 203 12.85 -20.47 21.18
CA THR A 203 12.44 -21.42 22.24
C THR A 203 13.32 -22.68 22.22
N ALA A 204 13.80 -23.06 21.04
CA ALA A 204 14.70 -24.20 20.83
C ALA A 204 16.20 -23.88 20.98
N SER A 205 16.54 -22.71 21.51
CA SER A 205 17.92 -22.25 21.68
C SER A 205 18.76 -23.23 22.50
N PRO A 206 20.06 -23.45 22.14
CA PRO A 206 20.97 -24.32 22.87
C PRO A 206 21.28 -23.83 24.29
N TRP A 207 20.97 -22.57 24.60
CA TRP A 207 21.16 -21.98 25.93
C TRP A 207 19.88 -21.96 26.76
N ALA A 208 18.73 -22.35 26.17
CA ALA A 208 17.48 -22.47 26.89
C ALA A 208 17.34 -23.85 27.56
N GLU A 209 16.51 -23.92 28.59
CA GLU A 209 16.14 -25.17 29.27
C GLU A 209 15.48 -26.19 28.30
N TYR A 210 14.94 -25.71 27.18
CA TYR A 210 14.21 -26.49 26.18
C TYR A 210 15.01 -26.84 24.93
N HIS A 211 16.35 -26.74 24.96
CA HIS A 211 17.23 -26.99 23.80
C HIS A 211 17.02 -28.37 23.12
N TRP A 212 16.52 -29.36 23.87
CA TRP A 212 16.16 -30.69 23.33
C TRP A 212 15.08 -30.63 22.24
N THR A 213 14.31 -29.53 22.17
CA THR A 213 13.27 -29.30 21.17
C THR A 213 13.81 -28.90 19.79
N ALA A 214 15.11 -28.61 19.63
CA ALA A 214 15.69 -28.11 18.38
C ALA A 214 15.42 -28.99 17.15
N ALA A 215 15.59 -30.30 17.27
CA ALA A 215 15.25 -31.21 16.17
C ALA A 215 13.74 -31.15 15.82
N GLY A 216 12.88 -31.02 16.83
CA GLY A 216 11.43 -30.91 16.67
C GLY A 216 10.99 -29.58 16.04
N MET A 217 11.62 -28.47 16.41
CA MET A 217 11.40 -27.15 15.83
C MET A 217 11.74 -27.14 14.33
N SER A 218 12.91 -27.67 13.96
CA SER A 218 13.28 -27.84 12.55
C SER A 218 12.28 -28.70 11.77
N GLN A 219 11.80 -29.80 12.38
CA GLN A 219 10.75 -30.64 11.78
C GLN A 219 9.41 -29.92 11.63
N CYS A 220 9.05 -29.02 12.55
CA CYS A 220 7.85 -28.19 12.43
C CYS A 220 7.94 -27.29 11.19
N ILE A 221 9.07 -26.60 11.02
CA ILE A 221 9.33 -25.72 9.87
C ILE A 221 9.33 -26.52 8.56
N ALA A 222 9.98 -27.69 8.56
CA ALA A 222 9.97 -28.60 7.41
C ALA A 222 8.54 -29.03 7.03
N ARG A 223 7.68 -29.35 8.00
CA ARG A 223 6.27 -29.71 7.75
C ARG A 223 5.45 -28.55 7.22
N LEU A 224 5.69 -27.33 7.69
CA LEU A 224 5.04 -26.13 7.13
C LEU A 224 5.43 -25.95 5.66
N ARG A 225 6.72 -26.14 5.32
CA ARG A 225 7.19 -26.16 3.93
C ARG A 225 6.51 -27.27 3.10
N ASP A 226 6.39 -28.48 3.64
CA ASP A 226 5.73 -29.60 2.95
C ASP A 226 4.24 -29.33 2.69
N TRP A 227 3.53 -28.70 3.64
CA TRP A 227 2.12 -28.35 3.49
C TRP A 227 1.91 -27.19 2.53
N TYR A 228 2.83 -26.23 2.49
CA TYR A 228 2.75 -25.02 1.67
C TYR A 228 4.02 -24.86 0.82
N PRO A 229 4.22 -25.71 -0.20
CA PRO A 229 5.50 -25.76 -0.94
C PRO A 229 5.84 -24.45 -1.66
N GLN A 230 4.81 -23.67 -2.05
CA GLN A 230 4.97 -22.40 -2.75
C GLN A 230 4.94 -21.17 -1.82
N ALA A 231 4.63 -21.35 -0.53
CA ALA A 231 4.56 -20.22 0.38
C ALA A 231 5.95 -19.64 0.65
N VAL A 232 6.04 -18.33 0.77
CA VAL A 232 7.22 -17.69 1.37
C VAL A 232 7.28 -18.07 2.85
N ILE A 233 8.44 -18.51 3.33
CA ILE A 233 8.64 -18.77 4.78
C ILE A 233 9.81 -17.94 5.27
N ILE A 234 9.56 -17.06 6.23
CA ILE A 234 10.57 -16.22 6.86
C ILE A 234 10.69 -16.65 8.32
N GLY A 235 11.89 -16.97 8.78
CA GLY A 235 12.13 -17.29 10.20
C GLY A 235 12.65 -16.09 10.96
N ASN A 236 12.09 -15.78 12.12
CA ASN A 236 12.69 -14.81 13.05
C ASN A 236 13.78 -15.47 13.88
N ARG A 237 15.01 -14.96 13.80
CA ARG A 237 16.18 -15.50 14.49
C ARG A 237 16.43 -17.00 14.22
N GLY A 238 16.60 -17.82 15.26
CA GLY A 238 17.08 -19.20 15.14
C GLY A 238 18.53 -19.30 14.67
N LEU A 239 19.35 -18.26 14.89
CA LEU A 239 20.68 -18.13 14.27
C LEU A 239 21.64 -19.28 14.63
N PHE A 240 21.44 -19.91 15.78
CA PHE A 240 22.20 -21.08 16.22
C PHE A 240 22.07 -22.29 15.28
N TYR A 241 21.01 -22.38 14.45
CA TYR A 241 20.89 -23.38 13.39
C TYR A 241 21.96 -23.22 12.30
N PHE A 242 22.58 -22.04 12.20
CA PHE A 242 23.55 -21.69 11.17
C PHE A 242 24.99 -21.63 11.70
N ASP A 243 25.21 -21.98 12.96
CA ASP A 243 26.54 -22.03 13.57
C ASP A 243 27.07 -23.48 13.64
N PRO A 244 28.10 -23.84 12.86
CA PRO A 244 28.71 -25.17 12.93
C PRO A 244 29.27 -25.55 14.30
N ALA A 245 29.55 -24.57 15.18
CA ALA A 245 29.94 -24.85 16.57
C ALA A 245 28.79 -25.44 17.40
N GLN A 246 27.54 -25.14 17.03
CA GLN A 246 26.32 -25.71 17.66
C GLN A 246 25.94 -27.02 16.98
N THR A 247 26.81 -28.03 17.05
CA THR A 247 26.71 -29.27 16.25
C THR A 247 25.34 -29.96 16.29
N ALA A 248 24.68 -30.00 17.45
CA ALA A 248 23.36 -30.61 17.59
C ALA A 248 22.29 -29.86 16.78
N SER A 249 22.21 -28.53 16.92
CA SER A 249 21.25 -27.72 16.18
C SER A 249 21.63 -27.60 14.71
N TYR A 250 22.93 -27.45 14.38
CA TYR A 250 23.41 -27.35 13.00
C TYR A 250 23.08 -28.59 12.15
N ALA A 251 23.12 -29.78 12.77
CA ALA A 251 22.68 -31.03 12.14
C ALA A 251 21.18 -31.03 11.76
N HIS A 252 20.39 -30.17 12.42
CA HIS A 252 18.97 -29.96 12.18
C HIS A 252 18.69 -28.52 11.68
N ASN A 253 19.62 -27.92 10.95
CA ASN A 253 19.41 -26.57 10.42
C ASN A 253 18.15 -26.46 9.56
N ILE A 254 17.66 -25.23 9.40
CA ILE A 254 16.40 -24.92 8.72
C ILE A 254 16.61 -24.32 7.32
N ARG A 255 17.86 -24.26 6.84
CA ARG A 255 18.29 -23.52 5.65
C ARG A 255 17.45 -23.84 4.42
N SER A 256 17.23 -25.12 4.14
CA SER A 256 16.50 -25.57 2.95
C SER A 256 14.99 -25.28 2.98
N TYR A 257 14.43 -24.93 4.15
CA TYR A 257 12.99 -24.77 4.35
C TYR A 257 12.52 -23.32 4.31
N VAL A 258 13.43 -22.35 4.51
CA VAL A 258 13.12 -20.93 4.64
C VAL A 258 13.58 -20.14 3.42
N ASN A 259 12.83 -19.10 3.08
CA ASN A 259 13.20 -18.12 2.06
C ASN A 259 14.01 -16.96 2.62
N ALA A 260 13.78 -16.61 3.89
CA ALA A 260 14.58 -15.62 4.59
C ALA A 260 14.74 -15.93 6.08
N ILE A 261 15.76 -15.31 6.66
CA ILE A 261 15.97 -15.21 8.10
C ILE A 261 16.01 -13.73 8.48
N MET A 262 15.21 -13.37 9.47
CA MET A 262 15.24 -12.04 10.06
C MET A 262 16.23 -12.01 11.24
N PHE A 263 17.15 -11.07 11.20
CA PHE A 263 18.06 -10.72 12.27
C PHE A 263 17.45 -9.57 13.07
N GLU A 264 16.93 -9.88 14.25
CA GLU A 264 16.25 -8.91 15.12
C GLU A 264 16.86 -8.97 16.53
N SER A 265 17.62 -8.03 17.05
CA SER A 265 18.14 -6.83 16.41
C SER A 265 19.64 -7.01 16.12
N TYR A 266 20.12 -6.30 15.12
CA TYR A 266 21.49 -6.36 14.64
C TYR A 266 22.35 -5.23 15.20
N TYR A 267 22.07 -3.97 14.82
CA TYR A 267 22.88 -2.81 15.20
C TYR A 267 22.25 -2.02 16.35
N THR A 268 20.98 -1.63 16.23
CA THR A 268 20.24 -0.92 17.28
C THR A 268 19.16 -1.80 17.91
N GLU A 269 19.10 -1.78 19.25
CA GLU A 269 18.07 -2.47 20.02
C GLU A 269 17.28 -1.49 20.89
N TRP A 270 16.07 -1.89 21.26
CA TRP A 270 15.20 -1.09 22.11
C TRP A 270 15.61 -1.14 23.58
N ASN A 271 15.80 0.03 24.18
CA ASN A 271 16.02 0.16 25.61
C ASN A 271 14.74 0.59 26.33
N TRP A 272 14.11 -0.35 27.04
CA TRP A 272 12.90 -0.12 27.83
C TRP A 272 13.05 0.91 28.95
N SER A 273 14.26 1.09 29.49
CA SER A 273 14.50 2.04 30.58
C SER A 273 14.54 3.49 30.10
N SER A 274 15.03 3.73 28.88
CA SER A 274 15.10 5.07 28.28
C SER A 274 13.97 5.36 27.30
N GLY A 275 13.24 4.35 26.83
CA GLY A 275 12.22 4.52 25.79
C GLY A 275 12.82 4.96 24.44
N SER A 276 14.03 4.49 24.15
CA SER A 276 14.80 4.88 22.96
C SER A 276 15.57 3.67 22.40
N GLY A 277 15.93 3.74 21.13
CA GLY A 277 16.86 2.78 20.54
C GLY A 277 18.31 3.21 20.78
N GLY A 278 19.21 2.23 20.92
CA GLY A 278 20.64 2.48 21.05
C GLY A 278 21.44 1.32 20.48
N VAL A 279 22.76 1.50 20.33
CA VAL A 279 23.65 0.43 19.83
C VAL A 279 23.51 -0.79 20.72
N SER A 280 23.28 -1.95 20.10
CA SER A 280 23.15 -3.20 20.80
C SER A 280 24.42 -3.49 21.62
N PRO A 281 24.34 -3.78 22.93
CA PRO A 281 25.43 -4.39 23.69
C PRO A 281 26.08 -5.59 23.03
N TYR A 282 25.36 -6.29 22.15
CA TYR A 282 25.85 -7.46 21.43
C TYR A 282 26.37 -7.15 20.02
N PHE A 283 26.36 -5.88 19.59
CA PHE A 283 26.69 -5.51 18.21
C PHE A 283 28.04 -6.03 17.74
N ALA A 284 29.07 -6.02 18.60
CA ALA A 284 30.39 -6.55 18.25
C ALA A 284 30.33 -8.04 17.83
N ASP A 285 29.58 -8.85 18.57
CA ASP A 285 29.36 -10.26 18.27
C ASP A 285 28.37 -10.43 17.11
N ASN A 286 27.33 -9.61 17.04
CA ASN A 286 26.38 -9.61 15.92
C ASN A 286 27.12 -9.40 14.58
N LYS A 287 27.99 -8.38 14.52
CA LYS A 287 28.76 -8.02 13.32
C LYS A 287 29.79 -9.07 12.94
N THR A 288 30.56 -9.56 13.90
CA THR A 288 31.77 -10.35 13.60
C THR A 288 31.57 -11.85 13.75
N TYR A 289 30.66 -12.29 14.62
CA TYR A 289 30.40 -13.70 14.87
C TYR A 289 29.13 -14.17 14.15
N TRP A 290 27.99 -13.54 14.43
CA TRP A 290 26.70 -14.04 13.96
C TRP A 290 26.46 -13.74 12.48
N ALA A 291 26.65 -12.49 12.04
CA ALA A 291 26.46 -12.10 10.64
C ALA A 291 27.31 -12.94 9.69
N GLN A 292 28.58 -13.23 10.05
CA GLN A 292 29.45 -14.08 9.24
C GLN A 292 28.86 -15.48 9.01
N ARG A 293 28.29 -16.10 10.05
CA ARG A 293 27.71 -17.46 9.96
C ARG A 293 26.43 -17.46 9.15
N VAL A 294 25.53 -16.52 9.43
CA VAL A 294 24.28 -16.35 8.70
C VAL A 294 24.56 -16.09 7.22
N ASN A 295 25.49 -15.18 6.90
CA ASN A 295 25.88 -14.88 5.51
C ASN A 295 26.50 -16.08 4.80
N THR A 296 27.33 -16.86 5.50
CA THR A 296 27.92 -18.08 4.94
C THR A 296 26.85 -19.10 4.56
N GLU A 297 25.82 -19.26 5.38
CA GLU A 297 24.70 -20.17 5.08
C GLU A 297 23.77 -19.58 4.01
N ALA A 298 23.49 -18.29 4.04
CA ALA A 298 22.69 -17.57 3.05
C ALA A 298 23.25 -17.68 1.62
N GLN A 299 24.59 -17.69 1.47
CA GLN A 299 25.27 -17.76 0.17
C GLN A 299 25.35 -19.19 -0.42
N LYS A 300 24.86 -20.21 0.29
CA LYS A 300 24.80 -21.58 -0.27
C LYS A 300 23.71 -21.68 -1.34
N SER A 301 23.80 -22.71 -2.18
CA SER A 301 22.87 -22.92 -3.30
C SER A 301 21.41 -23.11 -2.87
N ASP A 302 21.19 -23.56 -1.64
CA ASP A 302 19.90 -23.74 -0.97
C ASP A 302 19.68 -22.70 0.14
N GLY A 303 20.45 -21.60 0.12
CA GLY A 303 20.40 -20.52 1.10
C GLY A 303 19.18 -19.62 0.97
N PHE A 304 19.21 -18.50 1.68
CA PHE A 304 18.08 -17.63 1.97
C PHE A 304 18.47 -16.15 1.95
N THR A 305 17.49 -15.26 1.90
CA THR A 305 17.68 -13.81 2.07
C THR A 305 17.84 -13.45 3.55
N VAL A 306 18.66 -12.47 3.90
CA VAL A 306 18.75 -11.96 5.27
C VAL A 306 18.04 -10.62 5.35
N LEU A 307 17.11 -10.50 6.31
CA LEU A 307 16.39 -9.27 6.64
C LEU A 307 16.91 -8.75 7.98
N CYS A 308 17.09 -7.44 8.14
CA CYS A 308 17.47 -6.81 9.41
C CYS A 308 16.29 -6.03 9.98
N LEU A 309 15.87 -6.31 11.22
CA LEU A 309 14.85 -5.52 11.91
C LEU A 309 15.42 -4.92 13.19
N ASP A 310 15.47 -3.59 13.21
CA ASP A 310 16.04 -2.79 14.30
C ASP A 310 15.04 -1.75 14.81
N TYR A 311 15.32 -1.17 15.98
CA TYR A 311 14.34 -0.34 16.70
C TYR A 311 14.90 1.01 17.10
N LEU A 312 14.25 2.09 16.66
CA LEU A 312 14.57 3.47 17.04
C LEU A 312 13.30 4.25 17.41
N ASN A 313 13.46 5.25 18.29
CA ASN A 313 12.44 6.24 18.58
C ASN A 313 12.67 7.50 17.71
N PRO A 314 11.77 7.87 16.79
CA PRO A 314 11.91 9.05 15.94
C PRO A 314 12.07 10.38 16.70
N ALA A 315 11.63 10.43 17.96
CA ALA A 315 11.74 11.61 18.81
C ALA A 315 13.09 11.69 19.56
N GLN A 316 13.95 10.68 19.48
CA GLN A 316 15.25 10.70 20.19
C GLN A 316 16.24 11.66 19.51
N ALA A 317 17.06 12.34 20.31
CA ALA A 317 17.90 13.44 19.84
C ALA A 317 18.96 13.00 18.80
N ASP A 318 19.42 11.76 18.86
CA ASP A 318 20.43 11.17 17.99
C ASP A 318 19.84 10.26 16.89
N TYR A 319 18.52 10.34 16.64
CA TYR A 319 17.81 9.47 15.68
C TYR A 319 18.51 9.36 14.34
N GLN A 320 18.84 10.49 13.70
CA GLN A 320 19.44 10.50 12.35
C GLN A 320 20.80 9.82 12.33
N LEU A 321 21.63 10.07 13.34
CA LEU A 321 22.95 9.43 13.46
C LEU A 321 22.82 7.93 13.70
N MET A 322 21.86 7.49 14.51
CA MET A 322 21.65 6.06 14.76
C MET A 322 21.12 5.35 13.52
N LEU A 323 20.16 5.96 12.81
CA LEU A 323 19.62 5.44 11.56
C LEU A 323 20.69 5.32 10.48
N GLU A 324 21.49 6.37 10.27
CA GLU A 324 22.62 6.36 9.32
C GLU A 324 23.60 5.21 9.58
N ASN A 325 23.98 5.01 10.85
CA ASN A 325 24.90 3.93 11.20
C ASN A 325 24.25 2.55 11.05
N GLN A 326 22.97 2.42 11.39
CA GLN A 326 22.24 1.18 11.24
C GLN A 326 22.17 0.78 9.75
N VAL A 327 21.78 1.70 8.88
CA VAL A 327 21.71 1.49 7.42
C VAL A 327 23.09 1.14 6.86
N HIS A 328 24.13 1.88 7.25
CA HIS A 328 25.51 1.56 6.87
C HIS A 328 25.89 0.13 7.29
N GLU A 329 25.60 -0.26 8.52
CA GLU A 329 25.98 -1.56 9.05
C GLU A 329 25.15 -2.71 8.46
N ALA A 330 23.86 -2.52 8.19
CA ALA A 330 23.00 -3.58 7.64
C ALA A 330 23.16 -3.71 6.12
N ILE A 331 23.02 -2.60 5.38
CA ILE A 331 23.05 -2.62 3.91
C ILE A 331 24.48 -2.62 3.39
N GLU A 332 25.30 -1.63 3.74
CA GLU A 332 26.62 -1.46 3.10
C GLU A 332 27.64 -2.50 3.57
N VAL A 333 27.64 -2.82 4.87
CA VAL A 333 28.60 -3.77 5.46
C VAL A 333 28.16 -5.22 5.25
N GLN A 334 26.89 -5.56 5.52
CA GLN A 334 26.42 -6.95 5.45
C GLN A 334 25.70 -7.31 4.15
N GLY A 335 25.23 -6.33 3.37
CA GLY A 335 24.46 -6.59 2.16
C GLY A 335 23.08 -7.14 2.46
N TRP A 336 22.44 -6.69 3.54
CA TRP A 336 21.08 -7.07 3.92
C TRP A 336 20.09 -5.98 3.50
N THR A 337 18.82 -6.35 3.33
CA THR A 337 17.72 -5.35 3.36
C THR A 337 17.32 -5.15 4.81
N ASP A 338 16.97 -3.93 5.18
CA ASP A 338 16.66 -3.59 6.56
C ASP A 338 15.33 -2.86 6.72
N ALA A 339 14.87 -2.82 7.96
CA ALA A 339 13.76 -2.00 8.40
C ALA A 339 14.06 -1.50 9.83
N VAL A 340 13.78 -0.22 10.07
CA VAL A 340 13.83 0.38 11.40
C VAL A 340 12.45 0.82 11.85
N SER A 341 11.93 0.19 12.90
CA SER A 341 10.54 0.37 13.33
C SER A 341 10.40 0.84 14.79
N SER A 342 9.15 1.04 15.22
CA SER A 342 8.79 1.17 16.63
C SER A 342 8.86 -0.22 17.27
N ILE A 343 9.19 -0.29 18.57
CA ILE A 343 9.20 -1.59 19.29
C ILE A 343 7.80 -2.25 19.31
N MET A 344 6.74 -1.47 19.12
CA MET A 344 5.36 -1.95 19.07
C MET A 344 4.95 -2.40 17.66
N LEU A 345 5.77 -2.15 16.64
CA LEU A 345 5.49 -2.46 15.23
C LEU A 345 4.15 -1.89 14.75
N ASP A 346 3.77 -0.73 15.25
CA ASP A 346 2.47 -0.08 15.03
C ASP A 346 2.58 1.23 14.23
N GLU A 347 3.75 1.47 13.66
CA GLU A 347 4.07 2.63 12.83
C GLU A 347 4.51 2.17 11.43
N ILE A 348 4.00 2.87 10.40
CA ILE A 348 4.56 2.76 9.04
C ILE A 348 5.49 3.95 8.87
N ARG A 349 6.76 3.66 8.64
CA ARG A 349 7.82 4.66 8.47
C ARG A 349 8.35 4.57 7.06
N TYR A 350 8.64 5.73 6.51
CA TYR A 350 9.45 5.87 5.31
C TYR A 350 10.73 6.56 5.77
N ASP A 351 11.86 5.91 5.62
CA ASP A 351 13.14 6.58 5.81
C ASP A 351 13.65 7.15 4.49
N ILE A 352 14.73 7.93 4.59
CA ILE A 352 15.32 8.66 3.47
C ILE A 352 16.26 7.78 2.62
N TYR A 353 16.57 6.56 3.07
CA TYR A 353 17.55 5.67 2.46
C TYR A 353 16.87 4.61 1.57
N HIS A 354 15.61 4.31 1.86
CA HIS A 354 14.72 3.43 1.11
C HIS A 354 13.88 4.23 0.08
N GLN A 355 13.57 3.65 -1.08
CA GLN A 355 12.97 4.34 -2.23
C GLN A 355 11.45 4.51 -2.09
N HIS A 356 11.04 5.07 -0.96
CA HIS A 356 9.66 5.50 -0.79
C HIS A 356 9.51 6.90 -1.35
N THR A 357 8.86 7.03 -2.50
CA THR A 357 8.20 8.30 -2.81
C THR A 357 6.70 8.11 -2.59
N PRO A 358 6.19 8.21 -1.34
CA PRO A 358 4.76 8.26 -1.11
C PRO A 358 4.16 9.34 -2.00
N ASP A 359 2.94 9.13 -2.51
CA ASP A 359 2.30 10.22 -3.22
C ASP A 359 2.08 11.40 -2.26
N VAL A 360 2.74 12.53 -2.59
CA VAL A 360 2.61 13.82 -1.90
C VAL A 360 1.81 14.80 -2.75
N ASN A 361 1.40 14.39 -3.95
CA ASN A 361 0.63 15.24 -4.84
C ASN A 361 -0.84 15.10 -4.47
N PRO A 362 -1.58 16.21 -4.38
CA PRO A 362 -3.01 16.14 -4.21
C PRO A 362 -3.70 15.71 -5.51
N PRO A 363 -4.96 15.25 -5.43
CA PRO A 363 -5.75 14.89 -6.60
C PRO A 363 -5.85 16.02 -7.63
N THR A 364 -5.92 15.62 -8.91
CA THR A 364 -6.02 16.53 -10.04
C THR A 364 -7.42 16.55 -10.63
N TRP A 365 -7.97 17.73 -10.91
CA TRP A 365 -9.34 17.85 -11.43
C TRP A 365 -9.44 17.43 -12.90
N SER A 366 -10.30 16.44 -13.19
CA SER A 366 -10.44 15.82 -14.52
C SER A 366 -10.87 16.77 -15.65
N LYS A 367 -11.69 17.78 -15.31
CA LYS A 367 -12.30 18.71 -16.28
C LYS A 367 -12.26 20.16 -15.84
N THR A 368 -12.76 20.43 -14.64
CA THR A 368 -12.92 21.79 -14.12
C THR A 368 -12.61 21.80 -12.64
N VAL A 369 -11.78 22.75 -12.22
CA VAL A 369 -11.37 22.90 -10.82
C VAL A 369 -12.53 23.37 -9.94
N GLY A 370 -12.73 22.71 -8.81
CA GLY A 370 -13.57 23.14 -7.70
C GLY A 370 -15.09 23.09 -7.95
N VAL A 371 -15.82 23.81 -7.09
CA VAL A 371 -17.29 23.90 -7.15
C VAL A 371 -17.76 24.52 -8.47
N ARG A 372 -18.85 23.99 -9.02
CA ARG A 372 -19.41 24.42 -10.31
C ARG A 372 -20.81 25.00 -10.20
N GLN A 373 -21.52 24.68 -9.13
CA GLN A 373 -22.83 25.22 -8.86
C GLN A 373 -23.17 25.14 -7.38
N ALA A 374 -23.94 26.11 -6.89
CA ALA A 374 -24.68 26.04 -5.63
C ALA A 374 -26.10 26.57 -5.88
N ARG A 375 -27.14 25.81 -5.51
CA ARG A 375 -28.56 26.19 -5.72
C ARG A 375 -29.42 25.80 -4.55
N VAL A 376 -30.46 26.59 -4.27
CA VAL A 376 -31.49 26.21 -3.30
C VAL A 376 -32.46 25.24 -3.96
N GLU A 377 -32.55 24.02 -3.43
CA GLU A 377 -33.42 22.95 -3.90
C GLU A 377 -34.07 22.25 -2.70
N SER A 378 -35.40 22.14 -2.70
CA SER A 378 -36.16 21.46 -1.64
C SER A 378 -35.80 21.90 -0.21
N GLY A 379 -35.54 23.20 -0.02
CA GLY A 379 -35.19 23.76 1.29
C GLY A 379 -33.75 23.48 1.75
N LYS A 380 -32.84 23.08 0.85
CA LYS A 380 -31.41 22.91 1.12
C LYS A 380 -30.59 23.62 0.05
N VAL A 381 -29.33 23.96 0.33
CA VAL A 381 -28.38 24.32 -0.73
C VAL A 381 -27.74 23.05 -1.27
N VAL A 382 -27.88 22.78 -2.56
CA VAL A 382 -27.19 21.70 -3.27
C VAL A 382 -26.00 22.27 -4.01
N VAL A 383 -24.81 21.80 -3.67
CA VAL A 383 -23.54 22.11 -4.36
C VAL A 383 -23.21 21.01 -5.37
N ARG A 384 -22.68 21.36 -6.55
CA ARG A 384 -22.31 20.41 -7.61
C ARG A 384 -20.93 20.68 -8.20
N TRP A 385 -20.19 19.63 -8.56
CA TRP A 385 -18.83 19.69 -9.12
C TRP A 385 -18.51 18.49 -10.02
N ASN A 386 -17.35 18.53 -10.69
CA ASN A 386 -16.84 17.43 -11.52
C ASN A 386 -15.82 16.59 -10.74
N ARG A 387 -15.51 15.36 -11.18
CA ARG A 387 -14.55 14.52 -10.45
C ARG A 387 -13.11 15.05 -10.57
N ALA A 388 -12.34 14.84 -9.52
CA ALA A 388 -10.89 14.79 -9.56
C ALA A 388 -10.43 13.34 -9.54
N ASP A 389 -9.26 13.13 -10.12
CA ASP A 389 -8.57 11.86 -10.25
C ASP A 389 -7.21 11.98 -9.58
N ASP A 390 -6.80 10.91 -8.93
CA ASP A 390 -5.47 10.75 -8.37
C ASP A 390 -4.83 9.52 -9.03
N ARG A 391 -3.51 9.51 -9.15
CA ARG A 391 -2.82 8.52 -9.97
C ARG A 391 -2.93 7.12 -9.37
N HIS A 392 -2.94 7.03 -8.04
CA HIS A 392 -2.91 5.76 -7.31
C HIS A 392 -3.82 5.73 -6.08
N LEU A 393 -4.48 6.85 -5.74
CA LEU A 393 -5.24 6.97 -4.50
C LEU A 393 -6.72 7.24 -4.73
N SER A 394 -7.54 6.83 -3.76
CA SER A 394 -8.96 7.16 -3.78
C SER A 394 -9.18 8.65 -3.47
N VAL A 395 -10.11 9.29 -4.18
CA VAL A 395 -10.40 10.73 -4.04
C VAL A 395 -11.68 10.96 -3.25
N ASN A 396 -11.55 11.65 -2.12
CA ASN A 396 -12.64 12.22 -1.33
C ASN A 396 -12.78 13.74 -1.57
N TYR A 397 -13.84 14.33 -1.05
CA TYR A 397 -14.08 15.77 -1.16
C TYR A 397 -14.37 16.41 0.19
N ASN A 398 -13.81 17.57 0.43
CA ASN A 398 -14.12 18.43 1.57
C ASN A 398 -14.92 19.65 1.09
N LEU A 399 -15.99 19.98 1.81
CA LEU A 399 -16.78 21.18 1.57
C LEU A 399 -16.45 22.24 2.61
N TYR A 400 -16.09 23.42 2.15
CA TYR A 400 -15.93 24.61 2.97
C TYR A 400 -17.06 25.58 2.67
N TYR A 401 -17.61 26.21 3.71
CA TYR A 401 -18.56 27.30 3.52
C TYR A 401 -18.47 28.37 4.60
N SER A 402 -18.81 29.60 4.20
CA SER A 402 -18.78 30.78 5.06
C SER A 402 -19.77 31.83 4.56
N THR A 403 -20.20 32.74 5.44
CA THR A 403 -20.93 33.95 5.04
C THR A 403 -19.98 35.08 4.60
N ALA A 404 -18.67 34.88 4.76
CA ALA A 404 -17.62 35.79 4.30
C ALA A 404 -17.02 35.33 2.97
N SER A 405 -16.70 36.29 2.10
CA SER A 405 -15.98 36.09 0.84
C SER A 405 -14.81 37.09 0.74
N PRO A 406 -13.61 36.66 0.31
CA PRO A 406 -13.26 35.28 -0.02
C PRO A 406 -13.25 34.38 1.22
N ILE A 407 -13.48 33.09 1.04
CA ILE A 407 -13.43 32.12 2.14
C ILE A 407 -12.02 32.09 2.78
N ASP A 408 -11.99 32.27 4.09
CA ASP A 408 -10.84 31.96 4.94
C ASP A 408 -10.96 30.53 5.46
N PHE A 409 -10.10 29.63 4.95
CA PHE A 409 -10.12 28.20 5.28
C PHE A 409 -9.78 27.89 6.74
N THR A 410 -9.28 28.87 7.52
CA THR A 410 -9.02 28.70 8.96
C THR A 410 -10.26 28.95 9.82
N THR A 411 -11.21 29.77 9.33
CA THR A 411 -12.40 30.18 10.08
C THR A 411 -13.71 29.70 9.46
N ALA A 412 -13.68 29.22 8.20
CA ALA A 412 -14.84 28.65 7.52
C ALA A 412 -15.32 27.36 8.17
N THR A 413 -16.62 27.09 8.02
CA THR A 413 -17.15 25.76 8.39
C THR A 413 -16.64 24.74 7.38
N ARG A 414 -16.07 23.64 7.87
CA ARG A 414 -15.50 22.55 7.06
C ARG A 414 -16.26 21.25 7.32
N LEU A 415 -16.79 20.65 6.27
CA LEU A 415 -17.31 19.28 6.28
C LEU A 415 -16.28 18.38 5.57
N LEU A 416 -15.75 17.40 6.29
CA LEU A 416 -14.74 16.47 5.80
C LEU A 416 -15.38 15.28 5.10
N HIS A 417 -14.76 14.83 4.00
CA HIS A 417 -15.09 13.60 3.28
C HIS A 417 -16.60 13.42 3.05
N ILE A 418 -17.22 14.43 2.43
CA ILE A 418 -18.67 14.43 2.24
C ILE A 418 -19.11 13.28 1.33
N GLU A 419 -20.19 12.58 1.71
CA GLU A 419 -20.79 11.54 0.88
C GLU A 419 -21.57 12.17 -0.28
N ALA A 420 -20.88 12.38 -1.40
CA ALA A 420 -21.44 13.01 -2.59
C ALA A 420 -22.20 12.01 -3.47
N GLU A 421 -23.34 12.44 -4.00
CA GLU A 421 -24.18 11.66 -4.90
C GLU A 421 -23.91 12.00 -6.37
N ALA A 422 -24.21 11.10 -7.30
CA ALA A 422 -24.10 11.39 -8.73
C ALA A 422 -25.09 12.50 -9.16
N ALA A 423 -24.64 13.42 -10.03
CA ALA A 423 -25.44 14.58 -10.42
C ALA A 423 -25.42 14.81 -11.93
N ALA A 424 -26.54 14.63 -12.64
CA ALA A 424 -26.56 14.77 -14.10
C ALA A 424 -26.05 16.14 -14.60
N GLY A 425 -25.12 16.14 -15.57
CA GLY A 425 -24.51 17.34 -16.15
C GLY A 425 -23.35 17.93 -15.31
N TYR A 426 -23.18 17.42 -14.09
CA TYR A 426 -22.00 17.52 -13.25
C TYR A 426 -21.53 16.07 -13.02
N ASP A 427 -20.55 15.79 -12.18
CA ASP A 427 -20.25 14.38 -11.82
C ASP A 427 -20.81 14.07 -10.42
N LEU A 428 -20.77 15.06 -9.52
CA LEU A 428 -21.10 14.91 -8.10
C LEU A 428 -21.95 16.07 -7.56
N GLN A 429 -22.77 15.81 -6.55
CA GLN A 429 -23.51 16.79 -5.77
C GLN A 429 -23.58 16.45 -4.27
N PHE A 430 -23.83 17.47 -3.45
CA PHE A 430 -24.09 17.30 -2.02
C PHE A 430 -25.05 18.37 -1.50
N ALA A 431 -25.96 17.98 -0.61
CA ALA A 431 -26.94 18.88 0.00
C ALA A 431 -26.44 19.36 1.37
N VAL A 432 -26.11 20.64 1.48
CA VAL A 432 -25.50 21.23 2.68
C VAL A 432 -26.55 21.35 3.80
N PRO A 433 -26.31 20.74 4.99
CA PRO A 433 -27.23 20.81 6.11
C PRO A 433 -27.05 22.09 6.95
N GLY A 434 -28.06 22.41 7.77
CA GLY A 434 -27.90 23.34 8.89
C GLY A 434 -27.66 24.81 8.54
N LEU A 435 -27.98 25.23 7.31
CA LEU A 435 -27.88 26.63 6.91
C LEU A 435 -29.02 27.47 7.51
N ILE A 436 -28.74 28.75 7.76
CA ILE A 436 -29.69 29.71 8.31
C ILE A 436 -30.40 30.44 7.17
N ASP A 437 -31.73 30.51 7.24
CA ASP A 437 -32.58 31.16 6.25
C ASP A 437 -32.26 32.67 6.12
N SER A 438 -32.44 33.20 4.91
CA SER A 438 -32.12 34.57 4.50
C SER A 438 -30.65 35.00 4.61
N ALA A 439 -29.70 34.06 4.69
CA ALA A 439 -28.26 34.35 4.69
C ALA A 439 -27.59 34.05 3.34
N MET A 440 -26.57 34.84 2.99
CA MET A 440 -25.68 34.57 1.85
C MET A 440 -24.53 33.66 2.31
N TYR A 441 -24.33 32.56 1.60
CA TYR A 441 -23.24 31.62 1.84
C TYR A 441 -22.39 31.45 0.59
N PHE A 442 -21.08 31.35 0.79
CA PHE A 442 -20.09 30.98 -0.22
C PHE A 442 -19.61 29.57 0.06
N PHE A 443 -19.43 28.78 -0.98
CA PHE A 443 -19.04 27.37 -0.91
C PHE A 443 -17.79 27.10 -1.74
N VAL A 444 -16.84 26.31 -1.23
CA VAL A 444 -15.68 25.77 -1.95
C VAL A 444 -15.66 24.25 -1.78
N ILE A 445 -15.40 23.52 -2.86
CA ILE A 445 -15.11 22.08 -2.80
C ILE A 445 -13.61 21.88 -3.05
N ARG A 446 -12.97 21.07 -2.21
CA ARG A 446 -11.61 20.59 -2.43
C ARG A 446 -11.54 19.08 -2.54
N ALA A 447 -10.77 18.58 -3.49
CA ALA A 447 -10.44 17.16 -3.61
C ALA A 447 -9.28 16.82 -2.66
N VAL A 448 -9.36 15.64 -2.05
CA VAL A 448 -8.34 15.14 -1.12
C VAL A 448 -8.16 13.65 -1.36
N ASP A 449 -6.92 13.19 -1.44
CA ASP A 449 -6.67 11.76 -1.56
C ASP A 449 -6.83 11.05 -0.20
N SER A 450 -6.69 9.73 -0.21
CA SER A 450 -6.74 8.89 1.00
C SER A 450 -5.52 8.99 1.92
N LEU A 451 -4.44 9.68 1.52
CA LEU A 451 -3.29 10.04 2.36
C LEU A 451 -3.45 11.43 3.00
N GLY A 452 -4.46 12.20 2.61
CA GLY A 452 -4.75 13.54 3.13
C GLY A 452 -4.15 14.68 2.32
N ASN A 453 -3.55 14.41 1.15
CA ASN A 453 -3.09 15.47 0.25
C ASN A 453 -4.31 16.15 -0.37
N GLU A 454 -4.63 17.33 0.13
CA GLU A 454 -5.76 18.14 -0.32
C GLU A 454 -5.29 19.21 -1.31
N GLU A 455 -5.95 19.32 -2.47
CA GLU A 455 -5.61 20.38 -3.41
C GLU A 455 -6.06 21.77 -2.92
N ALA A 456 -5.37 22.81 -3.37
CA ALA A 456 -5.44 24.14 -2.77
C ALA A 456 -6.32 25.15 -3.53
N ASN A 457 -7.29 24.71 -4.35
CA ASN A 457 -8.14 25.64 -5.12
C ASN A 457 -8.94 26.59 -4.22
N ARG A 458 -9.36 27.70 -4.80
CA ARG A 458 -10.15 28.77 -4.16
C ARG A 458 -11.41 29.12 -4.96
N VAL A 459 -11.89 28.19 -5.79
CA VAL A 459 -13.10 28.42 -6.60
C VAL A 459 -14.29 28.40 -5.65
N GLU A 460 -14.94 29.55 -5.48
CA GLU A 460 -16.12 29.68 -4.61
C GLU A 460 -17.36 30.10 -5.40
N ILE A 461 -18.54 29.64 -4.95
CA ILE A 461 -19.84 30.08 -5.47
C ILE A 461 -20.72 30.54 -4.31
N GLY A 462 -21.29 31.74 -4.47
CA GLY A 462 -22.25 32.31 -3.52
C GLY A 462 -23.70 31.96 -3.86
N VAL A 463 -24.51 31.66 -2.85
CA VAL A 463 -25.97 31.54 -2.96
C VAL A 463 -26.64 32.10 -1.71
N VAL A 464 -27.78 32.76 -1.89
CA VAL A 464 -28.66 33.18 -0.79
C VAL A 464 -29.56 32.00 -0.44
N PHE A 465 -29.46 31.50 0.79
CA PHE A 465 -30.32 30.45 1.29
C PHE A 465 -31.55 31.08 1.92
N GLY A 466 -32.69 31.07 1.21
CA GLY A 466 -33.98 31.50 1.73
C GLY A 466 -34.84 32.31 0.76
N GLY A 467 -36.15 32.04 0.78
CA GLY A 467 -37.16 32.74 -0.02
C GLY A 467 -37.93 31.84 -0.99
N THR A 468 -39.21 31.56 -0.66
CA THR A 468 -40.19 31.10 -1.66
C THR A 468 -40.70 32.32 -2.41
N THR A 469 -40.17 32.60 -3.61
CA THR A 469 -40.96 33.26 -4.66
C THR A 469 -40.46 32.77 -6.02
N GLY A 470 -41.38 32.18 -6.79
CA GLY A 470 -41.15 31.97 -8.21
C GLY A 470 -41.01 33.33 -8.89
N VAL A 471 -39.81 33.62 -9.38
CA VAL A 471 -39.57 34.62 -10.42
C VAL A 471 -38.58 33.99 -11.38
N GLU A 472 -38.99 33.88 -12.64
CA GLU A 472 -38.12 33.51 -13.75
C GLU A 472 -36.78 34.26 -13.67
N ALA A 473 -35.71 33.53 -13.98
CA ALA A 473 -34.33 34.00 -13.94
C ALA A 473 -34.16 35.48 -14.33
N ALA A 474 -33.98 36.34 -13.33
CA ALA A 474 -33.35 37.62 -13.53
C ALA A 474 -31.91 37.32 -14.00
N LYS A 475 -31.68 37.48 -15.30
CA LYS A 475 -30.33 37.52 -15.88
C LYS A 475 -29.49 38.46 -15.04
N ASN A 476 -28.41 37.90 -14.50
CA ASN A 476 -27.35 38.59 -13.81
C ASN A 476 -27.04 39.94 -14.51
N PRO A 477 -27.36 41.10 -13.90
CA PRO A 477 -27.15 42.42 -14.50
C PRO A 477 -25.66 42.75 -14.71
N GLU A 478 -24.76 41.96 -14.14
CA GLU A 478 -23.31 42.16 -14.22
C GLU A 478 -22.58 41.28 -15.25
N SER A 479 -23.31 40.49 -16.04
CA SER A 479 -22.67 39.64 -17.05
C SER A 479 -22.11 40.46 -18.22
N PHE A 480 -20.79 40.50 -18.35
CA PHE A 480 -20.14 40.89 -19.60
C PHE A 480 -20.20 39.71 -20.57
N ARG A 481 -20.53 39.96 -21.83
CA ARG A 481 -20.67 38.91 -22.85
C ARG A 481 -19.78 39.23 -24.03
N LEU A 482 -18.67 38.53 -24.13
CA LEU A 482 -17.83 38.50 -25.32
C LEU A 482 -18.57 37.70 -26.40
N HIS A 483 -18.73 38.23 -27.60
CA HIS A 483 -19.41 37.57 -28.73
C HIS A 483 -18.42 36.95 -29.72
N GLN A 484 -18.94 36.10 -30.61
CA GLN A 484 -18.12 35.39 -31.59
C GLN A 484 -17.70 36.42 -32.65
N ASN A 485 -16.43 36.40 -33.03
CA ASN A 485 -15.94 37.28 -34.07
C ASN A 485 -16.68 36.98 -35.39
N PHE A 486 -16.99 38.01 -36.17
CA PHE A 486 -17.62 37.86 -37.48
C PHE A 486 -16.94 38.76 -38.52
N PRO A 487 -16.55 38.21 -39.69
CA PRO A 487 -16.63 36.79 -40.07
C PRO A 487 -15.66 35.87 -39.29
N ASN A 488 -15.97 34.59 -39.18
CA ASN A 488 -15.08 33.54 -38.67
C ASN A 488 -15.29 32.24 -39.48
N PRO A 489 -14.29 31.74 -40.26
CA PRO A 489 -12.96 32.30 -40.44
C PRO A 489 -12.94 33.67 -41.14
N PHE A 490 -11.87 34.46 -40.98
CA PHE A 490 -11.68 35.73 -41.70
C PHE A 490 -10.33 35.80 -42.42
N ASN A 491 -10.26 36.65 -43.46
CA ASN A 491 -9.06 36.83 -44.29
C ASN A 491 -8.47 38.26 -44.24
N ALA A 492 -9.30 39.29 -44.28
CA ALA A 492 -8.87 40.70 -44.32
C ALA A 492 -9.12 41.46 -43.00
N GLY A 493 -10.08 41.00 -42.21
CA GLY A 493 -10.36 41.49 -40.86
C GLY A 493 -11.63 40.88 -40.29
N THR A 494 -11.80 41.02 -38.97
CA THR A 494 -12.99 40.57 -38.24
C THR A 494 -13.42 41.63 -37.23
N ARG A 495 -14.73 41.66 -36.97
CA ARG A 495 -15.30 42.39 -35.84
C ARG A 495 -15.45 41.47 -34.63
N ILE A 496 -15.16 41.98 -33.44
CA ILE A 496 -15.39 41.30 -32.17
C ILE A 496 -16.30 42.20 -31.32
N GLU A 497 -17.47 41.70 -30.92
CA GLU A 497 -18.41 42.45 -30.09
C GLU A 497 -18.32 42.05 -28.62
N LEU A 498 -18.41 43.04 -27.73
CA LEU A 498 -18.44 42.87 -26.29
C LEU A 498 -19.65 43.62 -25.73
N GLU A 499 -20.51 42.91 -25.02
CA GLU A 499 -21.58 43.51 -24.21
C GLU A 499 -21.09 43.74 -22.78
N VAL A 500 -21.33 44.94 -22.25
CA VAL A 500 -20.89 45.37 -20.93
C VAL A 500 -22.07 45.93 -20.13
N PRO A 501 -22.06 45.83 -18.79
CA PRO A 501 -23.11 46.42 -17.95
C PRO A 501 -23.18 47.95 -18.11
N PRO A 502 -24.37 48.58 -17.96
CA PRO A 502 -24.53 50.03 -18.04
C PRO A 502 -23.69 50.83 -17.04
N SER A 503 -23.27 50.21 -15.95
CA SER A 503 -22.42 50.79 -14.89
C SER A 503 -20.93 50.80 -15.22
N PHE A 504 -20.52 50.27 -16.38
CA PHE A 504 -19.11 50.10 -16.72
C PHE A 504 -18.49 51.38 -17.30
N ALA A 505 -17.54 51.99 -16.59
CA ALA A 505 -16.93 53.29 -16.94
C ALA A 505 -15.39 53.25 -17.14
N GLU A 506 -14.79 52.07 -17.26
CA GLU A 506 -13.33 51.88 -17.39
C GLU A 506 -12.89 51.62 -18.84
N GLU A 507 -11.59 51.78 -19.14
CA GLU A 507 -11.02 51.35 -20.43
C GLU A 507 -11.14 49.83 -20.59
N ILE A 508 -11.43 49.35 -21.80
CA ILE A 508 -11.47 47.91 -22.11
C ILE A 508 -10.29 47.52 -22.96
N VAL A 509 -9.60 46.48 -22.51
CA VAL A 509 -8.54 45.81 -23.24
C VAL A 509 -9.02 44.44 -23.71
N LEU A 510 -8.91 44.19 -25.01
CA LEU A 510 -9.13 42.89 -25.63
C LEU A 510 -7.79 42.35 -26.13
N GLU A 511 -7.36 41.23 -25.60
CA GLU A 511 -6.08 40.59 -25.92
C GLU A 511 -6.30 39.44 -26.90
N ILE A 512 -5.40 39.25 -27.86
CA ILE A 512 -5.43 38.17 -28.84
C ILE A 512 -4.18 37.31 -28.68
N PHE A 513 -4.32 36.00 -28.62
CA PHE A 513 -3.27 35.01 -28.38
C PHE A 513 -3.19 33.96 -29.49
N ASP A 514 -2.00 33.43 -29.71
CA ASP A 514 -1.80 32.20 -30.50
C ASP A 514 -2.09 30.94 -29.66
N VAL A 515 -1.98 29.76 -30.30
CA VAL A 515 -2.22 28.47 -29.64
C VAL A 515 -1.20 28.11 -28.55
N ALA A 516 -0.02 28.74 -28.55
CA ALA A 516 1.00 28.56 -27.52
C ALA A 516 0.79 29.52 -26.33
N GLY A 517 -0.23 30.39 -26.39
CA GLY A 517 -0.52 31.39 -25.37
C GLY A 517 0.30 32.68 -25.53
N GLY A 518 1.03 32.85 -26.63
CA GLY A 518 1.77 34.07 -26.95
C GLY A 518 0.82 35.21 -27.32
N LEU A 519 1.03 36.41 -26.77
CA LEU A 519 0.23 37.60 -27.08
C LEU A 519 0.54 38.08 -28.52
N VAL A 520 -0.49 38.09 -29.36
CA VAL A 520 -0.43 38.40 -30.79
C VAL A 520 -0.83 39.85 -31.06
N GLN A 521 -1.89 40.34 -30.41
CA GLN A 521 -2.38 41.71 -30.58
C GLN A 521 -3.17 42.17 -29.36
N GLU A 522 -3.20 43.47 -29.11
CA GLU A 522 -4.01 44.10 -28.07
C GLU A 522 -4.88 45.21 -28.67
N LEU A 523 -6.18 45.19 -28.40
CA LEU A 523 -7.13 46.19 -28.89
C LEU A 523 -7.76 46.91 -27.69
N ARG A 524 -7.58 48.23 -27.64
CA ARG A 524 -8.12 49.07 -26.57
C ARG A 524 -9.33 49.85 -27.05
N HIS A 525 -10.31 50.00 -26.17
CA HIS A 525 -11.46 50.86 -26.39
C HIS A 525 -11.63 51.79 -25.19
N PRO A 526 -11.76 53.12 -25.40
CA PRO A 526 -11.93 54.08 -24.31
C PRO A 526 -13.21 53.80 -23.51
N ALA A 527 -13.27 54.35 -22.29
CA ALA A 527 -14.39 54.22 -21.35
C ALA A 527 -15.74 54.32 -22.05
N ALA A 528 -16.55 53.27 -21.91
CA ALA A 528 -17.74 53.09 -22.74
C ALA A 528 -19.00 53.67 -22.10
N SER A 529 -19.68 54.57 -22.81
CA SER A 529 -21.06 54.97 -22.51
C SER A 529 -22.11 54.03 -23.13
N SER A 530 -21.67 53.03 -23.91
CA SER A 530 -22.52 52.10 -24.66
C SER A 530 -22.45 50.69 -24.07
N ARG A 531 -23.62 50.04 -23.98
CA ARG A 531 -23.77 48.62 -23.60
C ARG A 531 -23.09 47.65 -24.56
N ARG A 532 -22.85 48.05 -25.81
CA ARG A 532 -22.18 47.24 -26.85
C ARG A 532 -20.96 47.95 -27.41
N ILE A 533 -19.85 47.24 -27.43
CA ILE A 533 -18.53 47.72 -27.86
C ILE A 533 -18.04 46.80 -28.98
N SER A 534 -17.43 47.39 -30.00
CA SER A 534 -16.98 46.68 -31.19
C SER A 534 -15.49 46.91 -31.40
N PHE A 535 -14.70 45.85 -31.34
CA PHE A 535 -13.29 45.84 -31.70
C PHE A 535 -13.14 45.39 -33.15
N GLN A 536 -12.18 45.98 -33.87
CA GLN A 536 -11.83 45.57 -35.22
C GLN A 536 -10.40 45.03 -35.20
N TRP A 537 -10.21 43.81 -35.70
CA TRP A 537 -8.89 43.26 -35.91
C TRP A 537 -8.68 42.98 -37.39
N ASN A 538 -7.65 43.59 -37.98
CA ASN A 538 -7.27 43.38 -39.38
C ASN A 538 -6.36 42.16 -39.54
N GLY A 539 -5.98 41.43 -38.48
CA GLY A 539 -4.99 40.35 -38.55
C GLY A 539 -3.54 40.81 -38.41
N GLU A 540 -3.29 42.05 -37.99
CA GLU A 540 -1.95 42.55 -37.68
C GLU A 540 -1.51 42.16 -36.26
N THR A 541 -0.26 41.74 -36.11
CA THR A 541 0.36 41.42 -34.81
C THR A 541 1.01 42.65 -34.18
N LEU A 542 1.40 42.57 -32.91
CA LEU A 542 2.17 43.62 -32.21
C LEU A 542 3.47 44.01 -32.93
N ALA A 543 4.04 43.12 -33.74
CA ALA A 543 5.25 43.36 -34.52
C ALA A 543 4.98 44.02 -35.89
N GLY A 544 3.74 44.45 -36.17
CA GLY A 544 3.34 45.06 -37.45
C GLY A 544 3.29 44.08 -38.63
N LYS A 545 3.28 42.77 -38.36
CA LYS A 545 3.22 41.70 -39.38
C LYS A 545 1.81 41.13 -39.48
N ARG A 546 1.52 40.43 -40.58
CA ARG A 546 0.29 39.62 -40.69
C ARG A 546 0.39 38.37 -39.80
N ALA A 547 -0.67 38.11 -39.03
CA ALA A 547 -0.89 36.84 -38.36
C ALA A 547 -1.04 35.74 -39.41
N GLY A 548 -0.36 34.60 -39.23
CA GLY A 548 -0.45 33.47 -40.14
C GLY A 548 -1.83 32.81 -40.13
N SER A 549 -2.11 31.97 -41.13
CA SER A 549 -3.31 31.13 -41.12
C SER A 549 -3.27 30.18 -39.92
N GLY A 550 -4.33 30.15 -39.12
CA GLY A 550 -4.32 29.38 -37.88
C GLY A 550 -5.45 29.70 -36.91
N ILE A 551 -5.41 29.01 -35.76
CA ILE A 551 -6.33 29.23 -34.66
C ILE A 551 -5.74 30.28 -33.72
N TYR A 552 -6.57 31.23 -33.31
CA TYR A 552 -6.24 32.25 -32.33
C TYR A 552 -7.32 32.31 -31.26
N PHE A 553 -6.98 32.84 -30.09
CA PHE A 553 -7.91 33.08 -29.00
C PHE A 553 -7.96 34.57 -28.70
N TYR A 554 -9.13 35.12 -28.41
CA TYR A 554 -9.25 36.50 -27.93
C TYR A 554 -9.97 36.52 -26.60
N ARG A 555 -9.50 37.40 -25.71
CA ARG A 555 -9.82 37.40 -24.30
C ARG A 555 -10.15 38.81 -23.83
N ALA A 556 -11.26 38.93 -23.11
CA ALA A 556 -11.61 40.12 -22.34
C ALA A 556 -11.55 39.77 -20.85
N SER A 557 -10.80 40.54 -20.08
CA SER A 557 -10.55 40.28 -18.64
C SER A 557 -11.14 41.39 -17.77
N ARG A 558 -11.71 41.03 -16.61
CA ARG A 558 -12.28 41.93 -15.59
C ARG A 558 -12.08 41.36 -14.18
N ARG A 559 -12.28 42.20 -13.15
CA ARG A 559 -12.33 41.75 -11.75
C ARG A 559 -13.37 40.65 -11.49
N SER A 560 -14.50 40.68 -12.21
CA SER A 560 -15.60 39.70 -12.09
C SER A 560 -15.45 38.48 -13.00
N GLY A 561 -14.34 38.36 -13.73
CA GLY A 561 -14.01 37.18 -14.53
C GLY A 561 -13.43 37.50 -15.90
N THR A 562 -13.12 36.43 -16.63
CA THR A 562 -12.46 36.49 -17.94
C THR A 562 -13.27 35.69 -18.95
N ALA A 563 -13.53 36.26 -20.13
CA ALA A 563 -14.19 35.57 -21.23
C ALA A 563 -13.22 35.42 -22.40
N THR A 564 -13.09 34.19 -22.90
CA THR A 564 -12.21 33.85 -24.01
C THR A 564 -13.00 33.18 -25.12
N ARG A 565 -12.68 33.49 -26.38
CA ARG A 565 -13.26 32.82 -27.56
C ARG A 565 -12.21 32.54 -28.60
N LYS A 566 -12.49 31.52 -29.42
CA LYS A 566 -11.64 31.07 -30.51
C LYS A 566 -12.01 31.80 -31.80
N MET A 567 -11.03 32.14 -32.62
CA MET A 567 -11.19 32.60 -34.00
C MET A 567 -10.22 31.87 -34.94
N VAL A 568 -10.54 31.86 -36.22
CA VAL A 568 -9.74 31.24 -37.28
C VAL A 568 -9.36 32.32 -38.30
N VAL A 569 -8.05 32.45 -38.54
CA VAL A 569 -7.47 33.34 -39.55
C VAL A 569 -7.11 32.51 -40.78
N VAL A 570 -7.45 33.01 -41.97
CA VAL A 570 -7.06 32.42 -43.26
C VAL A 570 -6.43 33.53 -44.11
N GLN A 571 -5.11 33.56 -44.18
CA GLN A 571 -4.35 34.44 -45.08
C GLN A 571 -4.24 33.86 -46.48
#